data_AF-A0A3M1SFQ3-F1
#
_entry.id   AF-A0A3M1SFQ3-F1
#
_cell.length_a   1.000
_cell.length_b   1.000
_cell.length_c   1.000
_cell.angle_alpha   90.00
_cell.angle_beta   90.00
_cell.angle_gamma   90.00
#
_symmetry.space_group_name_H-M   'P 1'
#
loop_
_entity.id
_entity.type
_entity.pdbx_description
1 polymer ?
#
loop_
_entity_poly.entity_id
_entity_poly.type
_entity_poly.pdbx_seq_one_letter_code
_entity_poly.pdbx_strand_id
1 'polypeptide(L)'
;MIGTPWLIVVAAGLGAVGLWWLMPWGGGSRPRRLGWLPVALAIGLATAPLWSLGECFSAAVVWTLTIVTFVGAVGTITTRNPVYAAVWFGLTLLGTAALLLCLKAQFLALATIVVYAGAILVMFLFLLMLAQPEGRAIYDRNAWSPHLAAFTGMILVAVLTAALAKSAAAQQSVAKQKEAIAAARQASEASSEGKEDRDADAAPSREIRTAQPGDEHETKRLGIALYGPELLAVEAVGVLLLVALVGAALITSRPTTDDEIAASRQAETLSEEEASALASHDDVPVSQGETDREEDDG
;
A
#
# COMPACT_ATOMS: atom_id res chain seq x y z
N MET A 1 -17.93 25.97 -24.91
CA MET A 1 -16.78 26.83 -24.52
C MET A 1 -17.25 27.72 -23.37
N ILE A 2 -16.43 27.81 -22.31
CA ILE A 2 -16.54 28.70 -21.12
C ILE A 2 -17.70 28.38 -20.16
N GLY A 3 -17.39 27.79 -19.00
CA GLY A 3 -18.33 27.72 -17.87
C GLY A 3 -18.04 26.73 -16.74
N THR A 4 -17.32 25.63 -16.99
CA THR A 4 -17.18 24.53 -16.00
C THR A 4 -15.99 24.55 -15.02
N PRO A 5 -14.96 25.41 -15.08
CA PRO A 5 -13.83 25.31 -14.15
C PRO A 5 -14.20 25.76 -12.73
N TRP A 6 -15.22 26.61 -12.57
CA TRP A 6 -15.56 27.15 -11.25
C TRP A 6 -16.32 26.14 -10.38
N LEU A 7 -17.11 25.25 -11.00
CA LEU A 7 -17.81 24.17 -10.29
C LEU A 7 -16.83 23.17 -9.65
N ILE A 8 -15.71 22.88 -10.33
CA ILE A 8 -14.66 21.99 -9.81
C ILE A 8 -13.95 22.64 -8.63
N VAL A 9 -13.65 23.94 -8.72
CA VAL A 9 -13.03 24.71 -7.63
C VAL A 9 -13.96 24.84 -6.42
N VAL A 10 -15.25 25.06 -6.65
CA VAL A 10 -16.27 25.14 -5.59
C VAL A 10 -16.48 23.77 -4.94
N ALA A 11 -16.53 22.69 -5.72
CA ALA A 11 -16.60 21.32 -5.19
C ALA A 11 -15.36 20.95 -4.36
N ALA A 12 -14.17 21.32 -4.81
CA ALA A 12 -12.92 21.14 -4.06
C ALA A 12 -12.90 21.98 -2.77
N GLY A 13 -13.41 23.21 -2.82
CA GLY A 13 -13.56 24.07 -1.65
C GLY A 13 -14.53 23.52 -0.61
N LEU A 14 -15.68 22.99 -1.04
CA LEU A 14 -16.63 22.34 -0.13
C LEU A 14 -16.08 21.02 0.46
N GLY A 15 -15.32 20.25 -0.31
CA GLY A 15 -14.60 19.07 0.18
C GLY A 15 -13.59 19.40 1.28
N ALA A 16 -12.87 20.52 1.12
CA ALA A 16 -11.93 21.04 2.10
C ALA A 16 -12.62 21.40 3.43
N VAL A 17 -13.76 22.07 3.35
CA VAL A 17 -14.57 22.46 4.52
C VAL A 17 -15.17 21.24 5.22
N GLY A 18 -15.59 20.22 4.46
CA GLY A 18 -16.09 18.95 5.02
C GLY A 18 -15.02 18.17 5.77
N LEU A 19 -13.80 18.09 5.22
CA LEU A 19 -12.69 17.39 5.86
C LEU A 19 -12.15 18.17 7.07
N TRP A 20 -12.14 19.51 6.98
CA TRP A 20 -11.80 20.39 8.10
C TRP A 20 -12.74 20.21 9.29
N TRP A 21 -14.02 19.93 9.04
CA TRP A 21 -15.01 19.70 10.08
C TRP A 21 -14.96 18.28 10.67
N LEU A 22 -14.29 17.33 10.01
CA LEU A 22 -14.17 15.95 10.46
C LEU A 22 -13.02 15.72 11.45
N MET A 23 -12.08 16.67 11.58
CA MET A 23 -10.97 16.52 12.52
C MET A 23 -11.42 16.72 13.98
N PRO A 24 -11.08 15.80 14.89
CA PRO A 24 -11.48 15.87 16.29
C PRO A 24 -10.67 16.93 17.05
N TRP A 25 -11.25 18.12 17.20
CA TRP A 25 -10.74 19.15 18.10
C TRP A 25 -10.94 18.75 19.56
N GLY A 26 -9.89 18.93 20.36
CA GLY A 26 -9.94 18.79 21.81
C GLY A 26 -10.79 19.92 22.42
N GLY A 27 -11.73 19.52 23.29
CA GLY A 27 -12.48 20.43 24.16
C GLY A 27 -13.91 20.70 23.69
N GLY A 28 -14.87 19.88 24.16
CA GLY A 28 -16.30 20.18 24.10
C GLY A 28 -17.15 19.12 23.39
N SER A 29 -18.13 18.58 24.10
CA SER A 29 -19.10 17.57 23.70
C SER A 29 -20.00 18.02 22.53
N ARG A 30 -19.50 17.98 21.29
CA ARG A 30 -20.32 18.12 20.09
C ARG A 30 -20.51 16.77 19.40
N PRO A 31 -21.74 16.40 19.00
CA PRO A 31 -22.03 15.07 18.49
C PRO A 31 -21.35 14.82 17.14
N ARG A 32 -20.49 13.79 17.07
CA ARG A 32 -19.74 13.28 15.90
C ARG A 32 -20.60 12.95 14.66
N ARG A 33 -21.92 13.14 14.70
CA ARG A 33 -22.84 12.82 13.59
C ARG A 33 -23.04 13.98 12.61
N LEU A 34 -22.68 15.22 12.96
CA LEU A 34 -22.92 16.39 12.12
C LEU A 34 -21.89 16.58 10.97
N GLY A 35 -20.72 15.93 11.06
CA GLY A 35 -19.68 15.97 10.02
C GLY A 35 -19.95 15.08 8.79
N TRP A 36 -20.95 14.20 8.84
CA TRP A 36 -21.32 13.33 7.71
C TRP A 36 -22.17 14.05 6.65
N LEU A 37 -22.89 15.10 7.04
CA LEU A 37 -23.75 15.88 6.16
C LEU A 37 -22.98 16.61 5.04
N PRO A 38 -21.87 17.32 5.29
CA PRO A 38 -21.13 17.99 4.21
C PRO A 38 -20.39 17.00 3.29
N VAL A 39 -19.94 15.85 3.81
CA VAL A 39 -19.32 14.79 3.00
C VAL A 39 -20.35 14.14 2.07
N ALA A 40 -21.55 13.85 2.59
CA ALA A 40 -22.66 13.35 1.78
C ALA A 40 -23.14 14.39 0.74
N LEU A 41 -23.12 15.67 1.08
CA LEU A 41 -23.48 16.77 0.18
C LEU A 41 -22.45 16.97 -0.94
N ALA A 42 -21.15 16.85 -0.65
CA ALA A 42 -20.09 16.93 -1.65
C ALA A 42 -20.12 15.74 -2.63
N ILE A 43 -20.41 14.54 -2.12
CA ILE A 43 -20.68 13.35 -2.95
C ILE A 43 -21.93 13.56 -3.81
N GLY A 44 -23.01 14.10 -3.23
CA GLY A 44 -24.25 14.39 -3.95
C GLY A 44 -24.10 15.42 -5.08
N LEU A 45 -23.35 16.51 -4.86
CA LEU A 45 -23.10 17.52 -5.89
C LEU A 45 -22.17 17.03 -7.01
N ALA A 46 -21.20 16.17 -6.69
CA ALA A 46 -20.34 15.53 -7.70
C ALA A 46 -21.14 14.56 -8.59
N THR A 47 -22.25 14.00 -8.09
CA THR A 47 -23.16 13.13 -8.84
C THR A 47 -24.28 13.86 -9.59
N ALA A 48 -24.42 15.19 -9.43
CA ALA A 48 -25.46 15.97 -10.09
C ALA A 48 -25.41 16.03 -11.65
N PRO A 49 -24.28 15.83 -12.36
CA PRO A 49 -24.31 15.83 -13.83
C PRO A 49 -24.82 14.51 -14.44
N LEU A 50 -25.43 13.60 -13.66
CA LEU A 50 -25.81 12.24 -14.07
C LEU A 50 -27.23 12.11 -14.68
N TRP A 51 -27.96 13.20 -14.96
CA TRP A 51 -29.30 13.13 -15.59
C TRP A 51 -29.26 13.08 -17.13
N SER A 52 -28.14 12.65 -17.71
CA SER A 52 -28.00 12.44 -19.16
C SER A 52 -28.11 10.94 -19.46
N LEU A 53 -29.32 10.49 -19.77
CA LEU A 53 -29.66 9.11 -20.14
C LEU A 53 -28.86 8.63 -21.36
N GLY A 54 -28.12 7.52 -21.23
CA GLY A 54 -27.50 6.82 -22.36
C GLY A 54 -26.56 5.65 -22.01
N GLU A 55 -25.76 5.74 -20.94
CA GLU A 55 -24.74 4.73 -20.57
C GLU A 55 -24.70 4.41 -19.05
N CYS A 56 -25.87 4.37 -18.40
CA CYS A 56 -26.00 4.50 -16.95
C CYS A 56 -25.37 3.36 -16.12
N PHE A 57 -25.37 2.11 -16.58
CA PHE A 57 -24.91 0.98 -15.77
C PHE A 57 -23.39 0.98 -15.58
N SER A 58 -22.63 1.19 -16.65
CA SER A 58 -21.16 1.20 -16.60
C SER A 58 -20.65 2.35 -15.73
N ALA A 59 -21.21 3.55 -15.92
CA ALA A 59 -20.86 4.72 -15.12
C ALA A 59 -21.23 4.52 -13.63
N ALA A 60 -22.44 4.02 -13.34
CA ALA A 60 -22.88 3.80 -11.96
C ALA A 60 -21.99 2.77 -11.22
N VAL A 61 -21.55 1.71 -11.89
CA VAL A 61 -20.64 0.70 -11.31
C VAL A 61 -19.29 1.34 -10.96
N VAL A 62 -18.69 2.08 -11.89
CA VAL A 62 -17.39 2.74 -11.66
C VAL A 62 -17.48 3.77 -10.53
N TRP A 63 -18.56 4.56 -10.47
CA TRP A 63 -18.77 5.53 -9.39
C TRP A 63 -18.95 4.85 -8.03
N THR A 64 -19.74 3.77 -7.98
CA THR A 64 -19.95 3.01 -6.74
C THR A 64 -18.64 2.42 -6.25
N LEU A 65 -17.85 1.79 -7.13
CA LEU A 65 -16.54 1.25 -6.80
C LEU A 65 -15.56 2.33 -6.34
N THR A 66 -15.57 3.49 -6.97
CA THR A 66 -14.74 4.64 -6.58
C THR A 66 -15.10 5.13 -5.18
N ILE A 67 -16.39 5.29 -4.88
CA ILE A 67 -16.87 5.70 -3.56
C ILE A 67 -16.46 4.67 -2.50
N VAL A 68 -16.67 3.38 -2.77
CA VAL A 68 -16.28 2.30 -1.84
C VAL A 68 -14.77 2.31 -1.58
N THR A 69 -13.97 2.44 -2.63
CA THR A 69 -12.50 2.49 -2.54
C THR A 69 -12.05 3.72 -1.73
N PHE A 70 -12.64 4.88 -1.99
CA PHE A 70 -12.32 6.12 -1.29
C PHE A 70 -12.70 6.06 0.19
N VAL A 71 -13.90 5.56 0.51
CA VAL A 71 -14.34 5.33 1.89
C VAL A 71 -13.40 4.36 2.60
N GLY A 72 -12.94 3.31 1.92
CA GLY A 72 -11.93 2.40 2.47
C GLY A 72 -10.60 3.08 2.78
N ALA A 73 -10.16 4.01 1.93
CA ALA A 73 -8.89 4.71 2.12
C ALA A 73 -8.97 5.66 3.32
N VAL A 74 -10.08 6.39 3.42
CA VAL A 74 -10.38 7.23 4.59
C VAL A 74 -10.48 6.37 5.85
N GLY A 75 -11.15 5.22 5.79
CA GLY A 75 -11.28 4.28 6.90
C GLY A 75 -9.93 3.73 7.39
N THR A 76 -9.03 3.41 6.46
CA THR A 76 -7.68 2.92 6.76
C THR A 76 -6.88 3.93 7.59
N ILE A 77 -6.95 5.21 7.24
CA ILE A 77 -6.16 6.26 7.90
C ILE A 77 -6.85 6.76 9.19
N THR A 78 -8.17 6.72 9.24
CA THR A 78 -8.94 7.28 10.37
C THR A 78 -9.09 6.30 11.53
N THR A 79 -8.99 4.99 11.27
CA THR A 79 -9.14 3.98 12.31
C THR A 79 -7.91 3.91 13.21
N ARG A 80 -8.13 3.88 14.52
CA ARG A 80 -7.05 3.84 15.52
C ARG A 80 -6.55 2.45 15.84
N ASN A 81 -7.38 1.44 15.62
CA ASN A 81 -6.97 0.06 15.85
C ASN A 81 -6.34 -0.48 14.55
N PRO A 82 -5.07 -0.92 14.58
CA PRO A 82 -4.32 -1.28 13.38
C PRO A 82 -4.90 -2.51 12.66
N VAL A 83 -5.55 -3.42 13.39
CA VAL A 83 -6.22 -4.58 12.76
C VAL A 83 -7.37 -4.12 11.87
N TYR A 84 -8.20 -3.20 12.37
CA TYR A 84 -9.29 -2.63 11.56
C TYR A 84 -8.74 -1.78 10.42
N ALA A 85 -7.66 -1.02 10.64
CA ALA A 85 -7.00 -0.27 9.58
C ALA A 85 -6.53 -1.17 8.43
N ALA A 86 -5.95 -2.33 8.74
CA ALA A 86 -5.53 -3.32 7.75
C ALA A 86 -6.73 -3.90 6.96
N VAL A 87 -7.86 -4.18 7.63
CA VAL A 87 -9.08 -4.65 6.95
C VAL A 87 -9.64 -3.59 6.01
N TRP A 88 -9.69 -2.31 6.43
CA TRP A 88 -10.08 -1.21 5.55
C TRP A 88 -9.11 -1.04 4.38
N PHE A 89 -7.81 -1.25 4.60
CA PHE A 89 -6.80 -1.22 3.53
C PHE A 89 -7.05 -2.33 2.50
N GLY A 90 -7.42 -3.54 2.96
CA GLY A 90 -7.86 -4.62 2.08
C GLY A 90 -9.04 -4.26 1.20
N LEU A 91 -10.04 -3.57 1.76
CA LEU A 91 -11.16 -3.08 0.97
C LEU A 91 -10.72 -2.08 -0.11
N THR A 92 -9.72 -1.23 0.15
CA THR A 92 -9.18 -0.31 -0.88
C THR A 92 -8.46 -1.02 -2.00
N LEU A 93 -7.66 -2.04 -1.70
CA LEU A 93 -6.92 -2.80 -2.70
C LEU A 93 -7.87 -3.62 -3.56
N LEU A 94 -8.91 -4.19 -2.96
CA LEU A 94 -9.95 -4.91 -3.69
C LEU A 94 -10.76 -3.96 -4.59
N GLY A 95 -11.13 -2.77 -4.08
CA GLY A 95 -11.81 -1.74 -4.87
C GLY A 95 -10.96 -1.21 -6.02
N THR A 96 -9.65 -1.01 -5.80
CA THR A 96 -8.69 -0.61 -6.84
C THR A 96 -8.55 -1.70 -7.91
N ALA A 97 -8.47 -2.98 -7.53
CA ALA A 97 -8.46 -4.08 -8.48
C ALA A 97 -9.74 -4.16 -9.31
N ALA A 98 -10.91 -3.91 -8.71
CA ALA A 98 -12.18 -3.84 -9.42
C ALA A 98 -12.22 -2.67 -10.42
N LEU A 99 -11.69 -1.49 -10.05
CA LEU A 99 -11.53 -0.37 -10.98
C LEU A 99 -10.61 -0.73 -12.16
N LEU A 100 -9.49 -1.41 -11.92
CA LEU A 100 -8.59 -1.88 -12.98
C LEU A 100 -9.28 -2.86 -13.94
N LEU A 101 -10.18 -3.72 -13.46
CA LEU A 101 -11.01 -4.57 -14.33
C LEU A 101 -11.95 -3.74 -15.21
N CYS A 102 -12.55 -2.67 -14.68
CA CYS A 102 -13.37 -1.75 -15.48
C CYS A 102 -12.56 -1.05 -16.57
N LEU A 103 -11.27 -0.79 -16.33
CA LEU A 103 -10.33 -0.24 -17.33
C LEU A 103 -9.84 -1.29 -18.36
N LYS A 104 -10.36 -2.52 -18.33
CA LYS A 104 -9.88 -3.66 -19.13
C LYS A 104 -8.39 -3.98 -18.94
N ALA A 105 -7.86 -3.72 -17.74
CA ALA A 105 -6.49 -4.09 -17.36
C ALA A 105 -6.52 -5.38 -16.52
N GLN A 106 -6.84 -6.51 -17.16
CA GLN A 106 -7.14 -7.76 -16.45
C GLN A 106 -5.91 -8.36 -15.77
N PHE A 107 -4.74 -8.26 -16.42
CA PHE A 107 -3.50 -8.77 -15.84
C PHE A 107 -3.12 -7.97 -14.58
N LEU A 108 -3.18 -6.64 -14.68
CA LEU A 108 -2.81 -5.75 -13.57
C LEU A 108 -3.79 -5.85 -12.40
N ALA A 109 -5.08 -6.03 -12.67
CA ALA A 109 -6.09 -6.27 -11.64
C ALA A 109 -5.82 -7.57 -10.86
N LEU A 110 -5.56 -8.68 -11.57
CA LEU A 110 -5.23 -9.95 -10.93
C LEU A 110 -3.91 -9.88 -10.15
N ALA A 111 -2.88 -9.24 -10.71
CA ALA A 111 -1.63 -9.01 -10.00
C ALA A 111 -1.86 -8.20 -8.71
N THR A 112 -2.77 -7.23 -8.75
CA THR A 112 -3.12 -6.43 -7.57
C THR A 112 -3.76 -7.27 -6.47
N ILE A 113 -4.65 -8.19 -6.84
CA ILE A 113 -5.29 -9.11 -5.90
C ILE A 113 -4.27 -10.09 -5.33
N VAL A 114 -3.47 -10.75 -6.16
CA VAL A 114 -2.54 -11.81 -5.70
C VAL A 114 -1.41 -11.23 -4.85
N VAL A 115 -0.79 -10.12 -5.30
CA VAL A 115 0.40 -9.56 -4.65
C VAL A 115 0.02 -8.64 -3.49
N TYR A 116 -0.81 -7.62 -3.73
CA TYR A 116 -1.11 -6.62 -2.70
C TYR A 116 -2.15 -7.12 -1.70
N ALA A 117 -3.30 -7.63 -2.17
CA ALA A 117 -4.35 -8.11 -1.28
C ALA A 117 -4.05 -9.50 -0.69
N GLY A 118 -3.41 -10.37 -1.47
CA GLY A 118 -3.04 -11.73 -1.08
C GLY A 118 -1.78 -11.77 -0.21
N ALA A 119 -0.61 -11.55 -0.81
CA ALA A 119 0.66 -11.74 -0.10
C ALA A 119 0.95 -10.63 0.92
N ILE A 120 1.00 -9.37 0.47
CA ILE A 120 1.46 -8.25 1.31
C ILE A 120 0.48 -7.99 2.46
N LEU A 121 -0.82 -7.95 2.16
CA LEU A 121 -1.83 -7.70 3.19
C LEU A 121 -1.92 -8.83 4.20
N VAL A 122 -1.94 -10.10 3.79
CA VAL A 122 -2.01 -11.22 4.74
C VAL A 122 -0.75 -11.27 5.59
N MET A 123 0.43 -11.05 5.00
CA MET A 123 1.68 -10.92 5.75
C MET A 123 1.61 -9.77 6.76
N PHE A 124 1.04 -8.63 6.37
CA PHE A 124 0.86 -7.48 7.25
C PHE A 124 -0.14 -7.76 8.38
N LEU A 125 -1.28 -8.40 8.11
CA LEU A 125 -2.23 -8.81 9.15
C LEU A 125 -1.61 -9.78 10.14
N PHE A 126 -0.87 -10.77 9.65
CA PHE A 126 -0.15 -11.72 10.49
C PHE A 126 0.88 -11.00 11.38
N LEU A 127 1.68 -10.10 10.80
CA LEU A 127 2.64 -9.29 11.52
C LEU A 127 1.96 -8.43 12.61
N LEU A 128 0.88 -7.72 12.28
CA LEU A 128 0.15 -6.88 13.24
C LEU A 128 -0.47 -7.70 14.37
N MET A 129 -0.96 -8.89 14.07
CA MET A 129 -1.54 -9.78 15.09
C MET A 129 -0.47 -10.31 16.04
N LEU A 130 0.72 -10.65 15.54
CA LEU A 130 1.87 -11.03 16.37
C LEU A 130 2.41 -9.86 17.18
N ALA A 131 2.41 -8.65 16.62
CA ALA A 131 2.96 -7.47 17.28
C ALA A 131 2.11 -6.99 18.48
N GLN A 132 0.86 -7.45 18.60
CA GLN A 132 -0.12 -7.07 19.64
C GLN A 132 0.04 -5.62 20.11
N PRO A 133 -0.18 -4.62 19.23
CA PRO A 133 0.03 -3.22 19.59
C PRO A 133 -0.99 -2.80 20.66
N GLU A 134 -0.53 -2.69 21.90
CA GLU A 134 -1.32 -2.26 23.06
C GLU A 134 -0.92 -0.86 23.54
N GLY A 135 -1.91 -0.11 24.01
CA GLY A 135 -1.71 1.21 24.62
C GLY A 135 -1.78 2.40 23.65
N ARG A 136 -1.81 3.61 24.22
CA ARG A 136 -1.75 4.87 23.48
C ARG A 136 -0.42 5.54 23.78
N ALA A 137 0.49 5.56 22.80
CA ALA A 137 1.73 6.32 22.92
C ALA A 137 1.41 7.77 23.30
N ILE A 138 2.10 8.31 24.31
CA ILE A 138 1.90 9.71 24.79
C ILE A 138 2.10 10.71 23.64
N TYR A 139 2.91 10.35 22.64
CA TYR A 139 3.20 11.15 21.44
C TYR A 139 2.06 11.21 20.41
N ASP A 140 1.13 10.24 20.40
CA ASP A 140 0.00 10.19 19.44
C ASP A 140 -1.19 11.07 19.86
N ARG A 141 -1.03 11.83 20.95
CA ARG A 141 -2.15 12.51 21.62
C ARG A 141 -2.44 13.89 21.04
N ASN A 142 -1.47 14.54 20.39
CA ASN A 142 -1.63 15.89 19.88
C ASN A 142 -0.81 16.10 18.62
N ALA A 143 -1.48 16.23 17.46
CA ALA A 143 -0.82 16.71 16.25
C ALA A 143 -0.24 18.11 16.56
N TRP A 144 1.07 18.28 16.43
CA TRP A 144 1.75 19.52 16.81
C TRP A 144 1.22 20.74 16.04
N SER A 145 0.70 20.53 14.83
CA SER A 145 0.00 21.55 14.03
C SER A 145 -0.93 20.91 12.97
N PRO A 146 -2.17 20.51 13.32
CA PRO A 146 -3.08 19.84 12.37
C PRO A 146 -3.48 20.74 11.19
N HIS A 147 -3.45 22.06 11.38
CA HIS A 147 -3.79 23.05 10.35
C HIS A 147 -2.70 23.17 9.27
N LEU A 148 -1.41 23.16 9.64
CA LEU A 148 -0.33 23.17 8.64
C LEU A 148 -0.32 21.88 7.81
N ALA A 149 -0.57 20.73 8.45
CA ALA A 149 -0.64 19.45 7.74
C ALA A 149 -1.81 19.42 6.74
N ALA A 150 -3.00 19.86 7.16
CA ALA A 150 -4.17 19.93 6.29
C ALA A 150 -3.96 20.93 5.13
N PHE A 151 -3.40 22.11 5.41
CA PHE A 151 -3.11 23.10 4.38
C PHE A 151 -2.11 22.58 3.34
N THR A 152 -1.07 21.89 3.79
CA THR A 152 -0.06 21.28 2.92
C THR A 152 -0.65 20.14 2.08
N GLY A 153 -1.54 19.32 2.65
CA GLY A 153 -2.26 18.30 1.90
C GLY A 153 -3.21 18.92 0.85
N MET A 154 -3.93 19.97 1.22
CA MET A 154 -4.86 20.67 0.33
C MET A 154 -4.13 21.35 -0.83
N ILE A 155 -3.00 22.01 -0.59
CA ILE A 155 -2.23 22.63 -1.67
C ILE A 155 -1.66 21.58 -2.62
N LEU A 156 -1.20 20.43 -2.09
CA LEU A 156 -0.73 19.32 -2.92
C LEU A 156 -1.85 18.77 -3.82
N VAL A 157 -3.05 18.53 -3.26
CA VAL A 157 -4.22 18.07 -4.03
C VAL A 157 -4.65 19.10 -5.07
N ALA A 158 -4.65 20.40 -4.72
CA ALA A 158 -4.99 21.47 -5.64
C ALA A 158 -4.00 21.54 -6.82
N VAL A 159 -2.70 21.46 -6.54
CA VAL A 159 -1.64 21.46 -7.57
C VAL A 159 -1.75 20.23 -8.47
N LEU A 160 -1.95 19.03 -7.90
CA LEU A 160 -2.17 17.80 -8.66
C LEU A 160 -3.41 17.89 -9.55
N THR A 161 -4.52 18.40 -9.01
CA THR A 161 -5.76 18.56 -9.78
C THR A 161 -5.58 19.57 -10.91
N ALA A 162 -4.89 20.69 -10.68
CA ALA A 162 -4.59 21.68 -11.71
C ALA A 162 -3.64 21.12 -12.79
N ALA A 163 -2.63 20.35 -12.40
CA ALA A 163 -1.72 19.68 -13.33
C ALA A 163 -2.46 18.67 -14.21
N LEU A 164 -3.34 17.85 -13.62
CA LEU A 164 -4.17 16.89 -14.33
C LEU A 164 -5.21 17.56 -15.25
N ALA A 165 -5.83 18.65 -14.82
CA ALA A 165 -6.76 19.42 -15.65
C ALA A 165 -6.04 20.03 -16.86
N LYS A 166 -4.82 20.54 -16.66
CA LYS A 166 -3.97 21.07 -17.74
C LYS A 166 -3.52 19.97 -18.70
N SER A 167 -3.13 18.80 -18.19
CA SER A 167 -2.76 17.66 -19.05
C SER A 167 -3.96 17.10 -19.80
N ALA A 168 -5.15 17.05 -19.19
CA ALA A 168 -6.37 16.64 -19.87
C ALA A 168 -6.73 17.60 -21.01
N ALA A 169 -6.63 18.92 -20.78
CA ALA A 169 -6.83 19.92 -21.83
C ALA A 169 -5.80 19.79 -22.96
N ALA A 170 -4.54 19.46 -22.64
CA ALA A 170 -3.51 19.18 -23.63
C ALA A 170 -3.82 17.91 -24.44
N GLN A 171 -4.26 16.82 -23.79
CA GLN A 171 -4.64 15.57 -24.46
C GLN A 171 -5.86 15.74 -25.38
N GLN A 172 -6.84 16.55 -25.00
CA GLN A 172 -7.98 16.89 -25.85
C GLN A 172 -7.53 17.54 -27.18
N SER A 173 -6.53 18.41 -27.13
CA SER A 173 -5.99 19.09 -28.33
C SER A 173 -5.26 18.12 -29.27
N VAL A 174 -4.49 17.18 -28.71
CA VAL A 174 -3.79 16.13 -29.46
C VAL A 174 -4.77 15.11 -30.04
N ALA A 175 -5.81 14.73 -29.30
CA ALA A 175 -6.86 13.83 -29.78
C ALA A 175 -7.61 14.44 -30.98
N LYS A 176 -8.00 15.72 -30.87
CA LYS A 176 -8.66 16.46 -31.95
C LYS A 176 -7.75 16.62 -33.18
N GLN A 177 -6.44 16.76 -32.97
CA GLN A 177 -5.44 16.79 -34.05
C GLN A 177 -5.28 15.42 -34.71
N LYS A 178 -5.25 14.31 -33.94
CA LYS A 178 -5.23 12.95 -34.49
C LYS A 178 -6.47 12.64 -35.32
N GLU A 179 -7.65 13.07 -34.87
CA GLU A 179 -8.90 12.95 -35.63
C GLU A 179 -8.87 13.78 -36.91
N ALA A 180 -8.36 15.01 -36.87
CA ALA A 180 -8.20 15.86 -38.05
C ALA A 180 -7.20 15.28 -39.07
N ILE A 181 -6.09 14.69 -38.59
CA ILE A 181 -5.10 13.99 -39.42
C ILE A 181 -5.68 12.67 -39.97
N ALA A 182 -6.46 11.93 -39.19
CA ALA A 182 -7.13 10.72 -39.64
C ALA A 182 -8.20 11.00 -40.71
N ALA A 183 -8.99 12.07 -40.54
CA ALA A 183 -9.94 12.55 -41.54
C ALA A 183 -9.24 13.04 -42.82
N ALA A 184 -8.09 13.71 -42.69
CA ALA A 184 -7.26 14.11 -43.84
C ALA A 184 -6.61 12.92 -44.55
N ARG A 185 -6.21 11.86 -43.81
CA ARG A 185 -5.70 10.61 -44.38
C ARG A 185 -6.77 9.86 -45.16
N GLN A 186 -7.99 9.76 -44.63
CA GLN A 186 -9.14 9.17 -45.33
C GLN A 186 -9.47 9.93 -46.63
N ALA A 187 -9.36 11.25 -46.63
CA ALA A 187 -9.52 12.06 -47.86
C ALA A 187 -8.36 11.85 -48.87
N SER A 188 -7.14 11.60 -48.39
CA SER A 188 -5.98 11.29 -49.25
C SER A 188 -6.01 9.85 -49.80
N GLU A 189 -6.57 8.91 -49.04
CA GLU A 189 -6.78 7.51 -49.44
C GLU A 189 -7.88 7.42 -50.51
N ALA A 190 -8.93 8.24 -50.42
CA ALA A 190 -9.94 8.40 -51.47
C ALA A 190 -9.41 9.10 -52.75
N SER A 191 -8.22 9.72 -52.69
CA SER A 191 -7.59 10.41 -53.82
C SER A 191 -6.43 9.62 -54.45
N SER A 192 -6.05 8.45 -53.88
CA SER A 192 -4.93 7.63 -54.34
C SER A 192 -5.34 6.28 -54.94
N GLU A 193 -6.55 6.18 -55.50
CA GLU A 193 -7.01 5.02 -56.27
C GLU A 193 -6.47 5.04 -57.72
N GLY A 194 -5.21 5.45 -57.89
CA GLY A 194 -4.65 5.70 -59.22
C GLY A 194 -3.13 5.91 -59.24
N LYS A 195 -2.34 5.11 -58.52
CA LYS A 195 -0.92 4.89 -58.86
C LYS A 195 -0.39 3.62 -58.22
N GLU A 196 -0.59 2.51 -58.93
CA GLU A 196 0.08 1.25 -58.68
C GLU A 196 1.43 1.30 -59.40
N ASP A 197 2.54 1.34 -58.67
CA ASP A 197 3.79 0.66 -59.02
C ASP A 197 4.90 0.93 -57.98
N ARG A 198 5.43 -0.18 -57.45
CA ARG A 198 6.82 -0.43 -57.03
C ARG A 198 7.44 0.53 -56.00
N ASP A 199 7.63 0.01 -54.79
CA ASP A 199 8.95 -0.46 -54.36
C ASP A 199 8.85 -1.20 -53.02
N ALA A 200 9.25 -2.46 -53.06
CA ALA A 200 9.45 -3.31 -51.90
C ALA A 200 10.85 -3.05 -51.35
N ASP A 201 10.96 -2.23 -50.31
CA ASP A 201 11.90 -2.39 -49.17
C ASP A 201 11.72 -1.20 -48.22
N ALA A 202 10.77 -1.31 -47.31
CA ALA A 202 10.70 -0.43 -46.16
C ALA A 202 10.36 -1.31 -44.95
N ALA A 203 11.39 -1.65 -44.19
CA ALA A 203 11.27 -2.30 -42.90
C ALA A 203 10.10 -1.68 -42.11
N PRO A 204 9.20 -2.50 -41.52
CA PRO A 204 8.09 -1.95 -40.78
C PRO A 204 8.69 -1.27 -39.56
N SER A 205 8.72 0.07 -39.61
CA SER A 205 8.95 0.89 -38.44
C SER A 205 7.95 0.41 -37.41
N ARG A 206 8.43 -0.32 -36.40
CA ARG A 206 7.65 -0.80 -35.24
C ARG A 206 7.20 0.43 -34.48
N GLU A 207 6.19 1.09 -35.02
CA GLU A 207 5.39 2.06 -34.31
C GLU A 207 4.84 1.28 -33.12
N ILE A 208 5.31 1.62 -31.91
CA ILE A 208 4.78 1.11 -30.66
C ILE A 208 3.33 1.58 -30.64
N ARG A 209 2.43 0.75 -31.17
CA ARG A 209 1.00 0.98 -31.17
C ARG A 209 0.61 1.15 -29.71
N THR A 210 0.42 2.40 -29.31
CA THR A 210 0.02 2.78 -27.96
C THR A 210 -1.16 1.92 -27.57
N ALA A 211 -1.03 1.24 -26.42
CA ALA A 211 -1.93 0.20 -25.97
C ALA A 211 -3.41 0.64 -26.09
N GLN A 212 -4.17 -0.03 -26.96
CA GLN A 212 -5.62 0.09 -26.96
C GLN A 212 -6.13 -0.82 -25.82
N PRO A 213 -6.89 -0.30 -24.84
CA PRO A 213 -7.45 -1.14 -23.77
C PRO A 213 -8.46 -2.14 -24.33
N GLY A 214 -8.25 -3.45 -24.10
CA GLY A 214 -9.23 -4.50 -24.41
C GLY A 214 -8.84 -5.56 -25.45
N ASP A 215 -7.58 -5.66 -25.86
CA ASP A 215 -7.13 -6.77 -26.71
C ASP A 215 -7.16 -8.11 -25.93
N GLU A 216 -7.71 -9.19 -26.51
CA GLU A 216 -7.75 -10.55 -25.92
C GLU A 216 -6.37 -11.12 -25.55
N HIS A 217 -5.29 -10.48 -26.02
CA HIS A 217 -3.91 -10.90 -25.84
C HIS A 217 -3.08 -9.95 -24.97
N GLU A 218 -3.67 -9.25 -24.00
CA GLU A 218 -2.96 -8.36 -23.05
C GLU A 218 -1.77 -9.07 -22.37
N THR A 219 -1.97 -10.27 -21.81
CA THR A 219 -0.92 -11.05 -21.13
C THR A 219 0.23 -11.41 -22.06
N LYS A 220 -0.07 -11.76 -23.31
CA LYS A 220 0.94 -12.10 -24.32
C LYS A 220 1.80 -10.89 -24.65
N ARG A 221 1.18 -9.72 -24.82
CA ARG A 221 1.90 -8.47 -25.10
C ARG A 221 2.78 -8.06 -23.93
N LEU A 222 2.29 -8.18 -22.70
CA LEU A 222 3.08 -7.87 -21.51
C LEU A 222 4.27 -8.81 -21.38
N GLY A 223 4.10 -10.11 -21.65
CA GLY A 223 5.20 -11.08 -21.68
C GLY A 223 6.27 -10.71 -22.71
N ILE A 224 5.88 -10.36 -23.93
CA ILE A 224 6.83 -9.94 -24.98
C ILE A 224 7.54 -8.63 -24.60
N ALA A 225 6.85 -7.70 -23.94
CA ALA A 225 7.46 -6.45 -23.48
C ALA A 225 8.47 -6.68 -22.35
N LEU A 226 8.13 -7.49 -21.35
CA LEU A 226 8.98 -7.78 -20.20
C LEU A 226 10.23 -8.57 -20.57
N TYR A 227 10.10 -9.56 -21.46
CA TYR A 227 11.23 -10.40 -21.89
C TYR A 227 11.91 -9.94 -23.18
N GLY A 228 11.42 -8.87 -23.81
CA GLY A 228 12.00 -8.26 -25.00
C GLY A 228 12.75 -6.98 -24.65
N PRO A 229 12.11 -5.80 -24.81
CA PRO A 229 12.76 -4.52 -24.54
C PRO A 229 13.12 -4.29 -23.07
N GLU A 230 12.29 -4.74 -22.13
CA GLU A 230 12.42 -4.41 -20.70
C GLU A 230 13.16 -5.50 -19.88
N LEU A 231 13.99 -6.31 -20.53
CA LEU A 231 14.67 -7.44 -19.89
C LEU A 231 15.52 -6.99 -18.68
N LEU A 232 16.23 -5.86 -18.81
CA LEU A 232 17.05 -5.32 -17.74
C LEU A 232 16.22 -4.94 -16.50
N ALA A 233 15.00 -4.44 -16.69
CA ALA A 233 14.10 -4.12 -15.59
C ALA A 233 13.66 -5.39 -14.84
N VAL A 234 13.37 -6.48 -15.57
CA VAL A 234 13.02 -7.78 -14.98
C VAL A 234 14.19 -8.38 -14.21
N GLU A 235 15.40 -8.31 -14.76
CA GLU A 235 16.62 -8.77 -14.08
C GLU A 235 16.87 -8.00 -12.78
N ALA A 236 16.76 -6.66 -12.81
CA ALA A 236 16.91 -5.83 -11.63
C ALA A 236 15.86 -6.16 -10.54
N VAL A 237 14.60 -6.39 -10.93
CA VAL A 237 13.55 -6.83 -10.00
C VAL A 237 13.87 -8.21 -9.42
N GLY A 238 14.39 -9.14 -10.22
CA GLY A 238 14.82 -10.46 -9.75
C GLY A 238 15.92 -10.37 -8.68
N VAL A 239 16.94 -9.54 -8.91
CA VAL A 239 17.99 -9.28 -7.91
C VAL A 239 17.41 -8.62 -6.66
N LEU A 240 16.49 -7.66 -6.81
CA LEU A 240 15.83 -6.99 -5.69
C LEU A 240 15.02 -7.98 -4.83
N LEU A 241 14.33 -8.93 -5.45
CA LEU A 241 13.60 -9.99 -4.73
C LEU A 241 14.54 -10.94 -3.99
N LEU A 242 15.69 -11.30 -4.58
CA LEU A 242 16.70 -12.11 -3.91
C LEU A 242 17.27 -11.39 -2.69
N VAL A 243 17.62 -10.11 -2.84
CA VAL A 243 18.11 -9.28 -1.73
C VAL A 243 17.06 -9.15 -0.64
N ALA A 244 15.78 -8.97 -0.99
CA ALA A 244 14.69 -8.89 -0.02
C ALA A 244 14.54 -10.21 0.76
N LEU A 245 14.63 -11.37 0.10
CA LEU A 245 14.56 -12.68 0.74
C LEU A 245 15.74 -12.89 1.70
N VAL A 246 16.97 -12.66 1.25
CA VAL A 246 18.18 -12.80 2.07
C VAL A 246 18.14 -11.82 3.25
N GLY A 247 17.74 -10.57 3.01
CA GLY A 247 17.59 -9.56 4.05
C GLY A 247 16.56 -9.95 5.10
N ALA A 248 15.37 -10.43 4.69
CA ALA A 248 14.34 -10.89 5.62
C ALA A 248 14.80 -12.11 6.45
N ALA A 249 15.53 -13.06 5.83
CA ALA A 249 16.08 -14.22 6.53
C ALA A 249 17.15 -13.83 7.55
N LEU A 250 18.08 -12.93 7.18
CA LEU A 250 19.13 -12.46 8.09
C LEU A 250 18.57 -11.65 9.26
N ILE A 251 17.54 -10.83 9.05
CA ILE A 251 16.92 -10.02 10.13
C ILE A 251 16.15 -10.89 11.13
N THR A 252 15.49 -11.95 10.66
CA THR A 252 14.72 -12.85 11.55
C THR A 252 15.59 -13.91 12.22
N SER A 253 16.81 -14.13 11.73
CA SER A 253 17.80 -15.01 12.33
C SER A 253 18.33 -14.38 13.63
N ARG A 254 17.83 -14.85 14.77
CA ARG A 254 18.38 -14.46 16.08
C ARG A 254 19.72 -15.17 16.29
N PRO A 255 20.81 -14.45 16.64
CA PRO A 255 22.05 -15.09 17.04
C PRO A 255 21.85 -15.73 18.42
N THR A 256 21.68 -17.05 18.48
CA THR A 256 21.44 -17.80 19.74
C THR A 256 22.71 -18.44 20.27
N THR A 257 23.87 -17.76 20.37
CA THR A 257 25.10 -18.58 20.53
C THR A 257 26.25 -18.03 21.37
N ASP A 258 26.41 -16.74 21.64
CA ASP A 258 27.62 -16.34 22.40
C ASP A 258 27.31 -15.99 23.86
N ASP A 259 26.27 -15.20 24.15
CA ASP A 259 25.96 -14.77 25.52
C ASP A 259 25.32 -15.88 26.37
N GLU A 260 24.44 -16.70 25.77
CA GLU A 260 23.74 -17.79 26.48
C GLU A 260 24.66 -19.00 26.72
N ILE A 261 25.59 -19.27 25.78
CA ILE A 261 26.65 -20.28 25.93
C ILE A 261 27.73 -19.80 26.92
N ALA A 262 28.08 -18.51 26.90
CA ALA A 262 28.99 -17.94 27.90
C ALA A 262 28.39 -18.00 29.31
N ALA A 263 27.12 -17.62 29.48
CA ALA A 263 26.43 -17.63 30.77
C ALA A 263 26.27 -19.06 31.34
N SER A 264 25.97 -20.05 30.51
CA SER A 264 25.88 -21.46 30.94
C SER A 264 27.23 -22.04 31.35
N ARG A 265 28.31 -21.76 30.61
CA ARG A 265 29.67 -22.18 31.01
C ARG A 265 30.11 -21.53 32.32
N GLN A 266 29.76 -20.27 32.54
CA GLN A 266 30.09 -19.57 33.78
C GLN A 266 29.35 -20.17 34.98
N ALA A 267 28.08 -20.54 34.80
CA ALA A 267 27.29 -21.23 35.83
C ALA A 267 27.87 -22.61 36.19
N GLU A 268 28.34 -23.37 35.19
CA GLU A 268 28.98 -24.67 35.39
C GLU A 268 30.29 -24.54 36.18
N THR A 269 31.14 -23.56 35.84
CA THR A 269 32.41 -23.30 36.57
C THR A 269 32.21 -22.88 38.03
N LEU A 270 31.17 -22.10 38.33
CA LEU A 270 30.86 -21.70 39.71
C LEU A 270 30.38 -22.89 40.55
N SER A 271 29.62 -23.80 39.94
CA SER A 271 29.16 -25.01 40.62
C SER A 271 30.29 -25.99 40.92
N GLU A 272 31.29 -26.09 40.04
CA GLU A 272 32.50 -26.91 40.27
C GLU A 272 33.39 -26.30 41.36
N GLU A 273 33.54 -24.98 41.39
CA GLU A 273 34.32 -24.26 42.41
C GLU A 273 33.64 -24.37 43.78
N GLU A 274 32.31 -24.26 43.85
CA GLU A 274 31.52 -24.42 45.07
C GLU A 274 31.56 -25.89 45.58
N ALA A 275 31.46 -26.87 44.68
CA ALA A 275 31.60 -28.28 45.02
C ALA A 275 33.00 -28.64 45.53
N SER A 276 34.05 -28.07 44.92
CA SER A 276 35.43 -28.25 45.37
C SER A 276 35.71 -27.58 46.72
N ALA A 277 35.10 -26.41 46.98
CA ALA A 277 35.21 -25.72 48.26
C ALA A 277 34.54 -26.51 49.39
N LEU A 278 33.36 -27.09 49.14
CA LEU A 278 32.65 -27.97 50.09
C LEU A 278 33.43 -29.25 50.38
N ALA A 279 34.01 -29.89 49.37
CA ALA A 279 34.84 -31.09 49.56
C ALA A 279 36.10 -30.85 50.41
N SER A 280 36.68 -29.64 50.35
CA SER A 280 37.84 -29.28 51.17
C SER A 280 37.51 -29.01 52.65
N HIS A 281 36.23 -28.83 52.99
CA HIS A 281 35.78 -28.52 54.36
C HIS A 281 35.51 -29.78 55.21
N ASP A 282 35.40 -30.95 54.58
CA ASP A 282 35.10 -32.23 55.27
C ASP A 282 36.36 -33.03 55.68
N ASP A 283 37.57 -32.59 55.34
CA ASP A 283 38.83 -33.18 55.81
C ASP A 283 39.21 -32.71 57.24
N VAL A 284 38.26 -32.78 58.18
CA VAL A 284 38.58 -32.73 59.62
C VAL A 284 38.69 -34.18 60.11
N PRO A 285 39.86 -34.65 60.57
CA PRO A 285 40.00 -36.04 60.99
C PRO A 285 39.14 -36.28 62.24
N VAL A 286 38.14 -37.14 62.11
CA VAL A 286 37.34 -37.64 63.23
C VAL A 286 38.24 -38.48 64.13
N SER A 287 38.72 -37.87 65.20
CA SER A 287 39.32 -38.56 66.35
C SER A 287 38.28 -39.49 66.96
N GLN A 288 38.37 -40.80 66.68
CA GLN A 288 37.65 -41.83 67.42
C GLN A 288 38.11 -41.79 68.88
N GLY A 289 37.27 -41.27 69.76
CA GLY A 289 37.40 -41.42 71.21
C GLY A 289 36.78 -42.73 71.65
N GLU A 290 37.64 -43.66 72.04
CA GLU A 290 37.34 -44.94 72.67
C GLU A 290 36.28 -44.81 73.78
N THR A 291 35.21 -45.58 73.62
CA THR A 291 34.30 -45.97 74.70
C THR A 291 35.05 -46.85 75.67
N ASP A 292 35.19 -46.43 76.92
CA ASP A 292 35.30 -47.34 78.08
C ASP A 292 35.13 -46.56 79.39
N ARG A 293 34.07 -46.91 80.12
CA ARG A 293 34.00 -47.02 81.58
C ARG A 293 32.59 -47.47 82.00
N GLU A 294 32.44 -48.79 82.01
CA GLU A 294 31.64 -49.51 83.02
C GLU A 294 32.23 -49.27 84.43
N GLU A 295 31.35 -49.44 85.42
CA GLU A 295 31.61 -49.67 86.85
C GLU A 295 32.30 -48.54 87.65
N ASP A 296 31.57 -47.89 88.56
CA ASP A 296 31.60 -48.22 90.00
C ASP A 296 30.89 -47.12 90.83
N ASP A 297 30.39 -47.51 92.00
CA ASP A 297 29.80 -46.75 93.11
C ASP A 297 28.43 -46.09 92.88
N GLY A 298 27.43 -46.19 93.77
CA GLY A 298 27.36 -46.64 95.17
C GLY A 298 26.08 -46.07 95.79
#